data_AF-A0A844FMU5-F1
#
_entry.id   AF-A0A844FMU5-F1
#
_cell.length_a   1.000
_cell.length_b   1.000
_cell.length_c   1.000
_cell.angle_alpha   90.00
_cell.angle_beta   90.00
_cell.angle_gamma   90.00
#
_symmetry.space_group_name_H-M   'P 1'
#
loop_
_entity.id
_entity.type
_entity.pdbx_description
1 polymer ?
#
loop_
_entity_poly.entity_id
_entity_poly.type
_entity_poly.pdbx_seq_one_letter_code
_entity_poly.pdbx_strand_id
1 'polypeptide(L)'
;MVEGLVAGITWALETIFLSLALQSAPFVKTDQAIFLAPFVSTFLHDTCSALYMLFFNLVRGKGKKVVKALTTFNGRLVMIAALIGGPIGMTGYTLAVNNMGSAIGAVSTAIFPAIGSVLACYFLKEKMQWYRWIFLIATLLGIYGLSYSPNVDIKNWGLGILGVIMCSVGWGVEAVILAKSMQSDLVSDDVALQIRQSASAIFYGIVLLPLLGGWKLTGSLFTNHEFHCLGLIALAGLFATISYLFYYIAINKIGAAKAMALDISYVAWAFLITVVVFNKYNLLNTLTILCTLDVFICGILAATDFSSLRGK
;
A
#
# COMPACT_ATOMS: atom_id res chain seq x y z
N MET A 1 8.44 -16.43 -1.58
CA MET A 1 8.44 -15.86 -0.20
C MET A 1 9.40 -14.68 -0.11
N VAL A 2 10.63 -14.81 -0.63
CA VAL A 2 11.59 -13.69 -0.71
C VAL A 2 10.97 -12.46 -1.36
N GLU A 3 10.17 -12.66 -2.41
CA GLU A 3 9.48 -11.58 -3.12
C GLU A 3 8.51 -10.82 -2.20
N GLY A 4 7.75 -11.51 -1.36
CA GLY A 4 6.87 -10.85 -0.38
C GLY A 4 7.64 -10.06 0.68
N LEU A 5 8.82 -10.54 1.10
CA LEU A 5 9.68 -9.80 2.03
C LEU A 5 10.30 -8.57 1.37
N VAL A 6 10.77 -8.69 0.12
CA VAL A 6 11.28 -7.56 -0.65
C VAL A 6 10.19 -6.51 -0.86
N ALA A 7 8.95 -6.95 -1.13
CA ALA A 7 7.78 -6.07 -1.21
C ALA A 7 7.61 -5.27 0.08
N GLY A 8 7.59 -5.94 1.25
CA GLY A 8 7.48 -5.27 2.54
C GLY A 8 8.65 -4.31 2.84
N ILE A 9 9.90 -4.69 2.57
CA ILE A 9 11.08 -3.81 2.78
C ILE A 9 10.99 -2.55 1.91
N THR A 10 10.64 -2.71 0.63
CA THR A 10 10.57 -1.58 -0.30
C THR A 10 9.34 -0.72 -0.06
N TRP A 11 8.24 -1.29 0.42
CA TRP A 11 7.09 -0.52 0.91
C TRP A 11 7.46 0.32 2.14
N ALA A 12 8.26 -0.22 3.06
CA ALA A 12 8.76 0.55 4.20
C ALA A 12 9.59 1.78 3.77
N LEU A 13 10.46 1.60 2.75
CA LEU A 13 11.23 2.72 2.18
C LEU A 13 10.32 3.75 1.53
N GLU A 14 9.35 3.32 0.71
CA GLU A 14 8.32 4.17 0.14
C GLU A 14 7.64 5.02 1.22
N THR A 15 7.16 4.37 2.28
CA THR A 15 6.40 5.03 3.34
C THR A 15 7.23 6.08 4.04
N ILE A 16 8.54 5.83 4.23
CA ILE A 16 9.48 6.79 4.82
C ILE A 16 9.70 7.99 3.89
N PHE A 17 10.02 7.75 2.60
CA PHE A 17 10.25 8.85 1.65
C PHE A 17 9.00 9.70 1.43
N LEU A 18 7.82 9.05 1.35
CA LEU A 18 6.55 9.75 1.23
C LEU A 18 6.26 10.57 2.50
N SER A 19 6.52 10.02 3.69
CA SER A 19 6.36 10.74 4.96
C SER A 19 7.26 11.97 5.04
N LEU A 20 8.52 11.86 4.60
CA LEU A 20 9.44 13.01 4.53
C LEU A 20 8.94 14.07 3.54
N ALA A 21 8.36 13.67 2.41
CA ALA A 21 7.75 14.60 1.47
C ALA A 21 6.55 15.32 2.09
N LEU A 22 5.64 14.59 2.73
CA LEU A 22 4.42 15.13 3.33
C LEU A 22 4.69 16.04 4.54
N GLN A 23 5.84 15.89 5.21
CA GLN A 23 6.29 16.80 6.26
C GLN A 23 6.94 18.09 5.72
N SER A 24 7.19 18.17 4.42
CA SER A 24 7.80 19.36 3.82
C SER A 24 6.83 20.54 3.78
N ALA A 25 7.40 21.74 3.80
CA ALA A 25 6.65 22.99 3.97
C ALA A 25 5.44 23.16 3.03
N PRO A 26 5.48 22.78 1.73
CA PRO A 26 4.33 22.90 0.84
C PRO A 26 3.05 22.19 1.31
N PHE A 27 3.17 21.09 2.05
CA PHE A 27 2.03 20.28 2.48
C PHE A 27 1.52 20.59 3.88
N VAL A 28 2.28 21.36 4.68
CA VAL A 28 1.95 21.65 6.09
C VAL A 28 1.66 23.12 6.36
N LYS A 29 1.82 24.00 5.37
CA LYS A 29 1.68 25.46 5.52
C LYS A 29 0.26 25.94 5.82
N THR A 30 -0.76 25.26 5.31
CA THR A 30 -2.16 25.68 5.44
C THR A 30 -3.07 24.48 5.64
N ASP A 31 -4.23 24.66 6.29
CA ASP A 31 -5.22 23.60 6.48
C ASP A 31 -5.68 23.01 5.14
N GLN A 32 -5.82 23.85 4.12
CA GLN A 32 -6.13 23.41 2.77
C GLN A 32 -5.01 22.54 2.18
N ALA A 33 -3.75 22.92 2.37
CA ALA A 33 -2.62 22.13 1.90
C ALA A 33 -2.54 20.78 2.62
N ILE A 34 -2.77 20.76 3.94
CA ILE A 34 -2.81 19.54 4.74
C ILE A 34 -3.92 18.60 4.26
N PHE A 35 -5.11 19.13 3.99
CA PHE A 35 -6.23 18.36 3.45
C PHE A 35 -5.94 17.79 2.06
N LEU A 36 -5.31 18.59 1.19
CA LEU A 36 -5.00 18.19 -0.20
C LEU A 36 -3.75 17.32 -0.32
N ALA A 37 -2.89 17.31 0.70
CA ALA A 37 -1.61 16.61 0.70
C ALA A 37 -1.71 15.15 0.25
N PRO A 38 -2.58 14.29 0.85
CA PRO A 38 -2.67 12.89 0.43
C PRO A 38 -3.12 12.72 -1.03
N PHE A 39 -4.02 13.59 -1.52
CA PHE A 39 -4.51 13.47 -2.90
C PHE A 39 -3.48 13.93 -3.93
N VAL A 40 -2.79 15.05 -3.66
CA VAL A 40 -1.73 15.58 -4.52
C VAL A 40 -0.51 14.67 -4.50
N SER A 41 -0.10 14.18 -3.33
CA SER A 41 1.03 13.25 -3.22
C SER A 41 0.74 11.93 -3.91
N THR A 42 -0.46 11.34 -3.73
CA THR A 42 -0.83 10.08 -4.40
C THR A 42 -0.91 10.26 -5.92
N PHE A 43 -1.45 11.39 -6.42
CA PHE A 43 -1.43 11.68 -7.85
C PHE A 43 -0.01 11.68 -8.42
N LEU A 44 0.90 12.44 -7.82
CA LEU A 44 2.28 12.57 -8.28
C LEU A 44 3.03 11.24 -8.16
N HIS A 45 2.84 10.55 -7.03
CA HIS A 45 3.39 9.23 -6.75
C HIS A 45 2.98 8.20 -7.81
N ASP A 46 1.68 8.05 -8.06
CA ASP A 46 1.15 7.08 -9.02
C ASP A 46 1.52 7.46 -10.46
N THR A 47 1.63 8.76 -10.75
CA THR A 47 2.13 9.25 -12.04
C THR A 47 3.60 8.84 -12.23
N CYS A 48 4.47 9.05 -11.25
CA CYS A 48 5.85 8.59 -11.28
C CYS A 48 5.92 7.07 -11.46
N SER A 49 5.15 6.32 -10.67
CA SER A 49 5.08 4.86 -10.77
C SER A 49 4.63 4.39 -12.16
N ALA A 50 3.59 5.01 -12.73
CA ALA A 50 3.11 4.72 -14.07
C ALA A 50 4.16 5.01 -15.16
N LEU A 51 4.97 6.06 -14.99
CA LEU A 51 6.08 6.39 -15.90
C LEU A 51 7.23 5.39 -15.79
N TYR A 52 7.61 4.99 -14.57
CA TYR A 52 8.64 3.95 -14.36
C TYR A 52 8.21 2.62 -14.97
N MET A 53 6.96 2.22 -14.75
CA MET A 53 6.40 1.02 -15.36
C MET A 53 6.31 1.13 -16.87
N LEU A 54 6.03 2.32 -17.41
CA LEU A 54 5.92 2.52 -18.85
C LEU A 54 7.29 2.30 -19.48
N PHE A 55 8.32 2.93 -18.92
CA PHE A 55 9.70 2.73 -19.33
C PHE A 55 10.10 1.25 -19.23
N PHE A 56 9.84 0.60 -18.09
CA PHE A 56 10.16 -0.82 -17.87
C PHE A 56 9.51 -1.75 -18.91
N ASN A 57 8.23 -1.55 -19.19
CA ASN A 57 7.49 -2.37 -20.15
C ASN A 57 7.90 -2.07 -21.61
N LEU A 58 8.22 -0.82 -21.94
CA LEU A 58 8.70 -0.45 -23.28
C LEU A 58 10.06 -1.07 -23.57
N VAL A 59 11.02 -0.98 -22.64
CA VAL A 59 12.35 -1.59 -22.78
C VAL A 59 12.26 -3.11 -22.94
N ARG A 60 11.28 -3.75 -22.28
CA ARG A 60 11.03 -5.19 -22.41
C ARG A 60 10.16 -5.59 -23.62
N GLY A 61 9.82 -4.64 -24.51
CA GLY A 61 9.00 -4.91 -25.69
C GLY A 61 7.54 -5.27 -25.39
N LYS A 62 7.06 -4.99 -24.18
CA LYS A 62 5.71 -5.35 -23.71
C LYS A 62 4.66 -4.25 -23.91
N GLY A 63 5.01 -3.09 -24.49
CA GLY A 63 4.06 -1.99 -24.72
C GLY A 63 2.78 -2.42 -25.46
N LYS A 64 2.90 -3.22 -26.53
CA LYS A 64 1.72 -3.77 -27.24
C LYS A 64 0.87 -4.69 -26.36
N LYS A 65 1.51 -5.46 -25.45
CA LYS A 65 0.82 -6.34 -24.52
C LYS A 65 -0.01 -5.53 -23.51
N VAL A 66 0.55 -4.43 -22.98
CA VAL A 66 -0.17 -3.50 -22.11
C VAL A 66 -1.41 -2.94 -22.80
N VAL A 67 -1.25 -2.39 -24.01
CA VAL A 67 -2.38 -1.82 -24.77
C VAL A 67 -3.45 -2.88 -25.06
N LYS A 68 -3.04 -4.08 -25.45
CA LYS A 68 -3.98 -5.20 -25.66
C LYS A 68 -4.69 -5.59 -24.37
N ALA A 69 -3.99 -5.62 -23.24
CA ALA A 69 -4.57 -5.99 -21.96
C ALA A 69 -5.68 -5.01 -21.52
N LEU A 70 -5.57 -3.71 -21.82
CA LEU A 70 -6.60 -2.69 -21.50
C LEU A 70 -7.99 -3.02 -22.08
N THR A 71 -8.05 -3.72 -23.22
CA THR A 71 -9.33 -4.07 -23.85
C THR A 71 -9.90 -5.39 -23.36
N THR A 72 -9.11 -6.18 -22.62
CA THR A 72 -9.54 -7.49 -22.08
C THR A 72 -10.38 -7.32 -20.82
N PHE A 73 -11.20 -8.33 -20.52
CA PHE A 73 -11.97 -8.39 -19.28
C PHE A 73 -11.07 -8.26 -18.04
N ASN A 74 -9.97 -9.03 -17.97
CA ASN A 74 -9.06 -9.00 -16.82
C ASN A 74 -8.32 -7.66 -16.68
N GLY A 75 -7.90 -7.03 -17.80
CA GLY A 75 -7.30 -5.69 -17.72
C GLY A 75 -8.30 -4.63 -17.26
N ARG A 76 -9.57 -4.73 -17.65
CA ARG A 76 -10.63 -3.86 -17.12
C ARG A 76 -10.89 -4.10 -15.63
N LEU A 77 -10.83 -5.34 -15.18
CA LEU A 77 -10.89 -5.65 -13.74
C LEU A 77 -9.72 -5.01 -12.98
N VAL A 78 -8.50 -5.01 -13.53
CA VAL A 78 -7.36 -4.30 -12.94
C VAL A 78 -7.63 -2.80 -12.83
N MET A 79 -8.22 -2.17 -13.87
CA MET A 79 -8.60 -0.75 -13.80
C MET A 79 -9.64 -0.48 -12.69
N ILE A 80 -10.66 -1.33 -12.58
CA ILE A 80 -11.66 -1.22 -11.51
C ILE A 80 -11.00 -1.40 -10.13
N ALA A 81 -10.12 -2.38 -9.99
CA ALA A 81 -9.38 -2.64 -8.76
C ALA A 81 -8.55 -1.41 -8.35
N ALA A 82 -7.89 -0.76 -9.32
CA ALA A 82 -7.13 0.46 -9.08
C ALA A 82 -7.98 1.62 -8.56
N LEU A 83 -9.22 1.76 -9.03
CA LEU A 83 -10.16 2.78 -8.55
C LEU A 83 -10.68 2.48 -7.13
N ILE A 84 -10.82 1.20 -6.80
CA ILE A 84 -11.23 0.75 -5.47
C ILE A 84 -10.06 0.94 -4.48
N GLY A 85 -8.86 0.51 -4.82
CA GLY A 85 -7.73 0.59 -3.90
C GLY A 85 -7.12 1.98 -3.79
N GLY A 86 -6.87 2.63 -4.94
CA GLY A 86 -6.28 3.96 -5.00
C GLY A 86 -7.24 5.02 -4.44
N PRO A 87 -8.22 5.52 -5.20
CA PRO A 87 -9.18 6.52 -4.76
C PRO A 87 -9.99 6.15 -3.50
N ILE A 88 -10.74 5.04 -3.51
CA ILE A 88 -11.66 4.72 -2.41
C ILE A 88 -10.89 4.35 -1.14
N GLY A 89 -9.90 3.46 -1.26
CA GLY A 89 -9.05 3.05 -0.15
C GLY A 89 -8.28 4.21 0.50
N MET A 90 -7.62 5.06 -0.31
CA MET A 90 -6.88 6.23 0.22
C MET A 90 -7.80 7.30 0.80
N THR A 91 -8.99 7.51 0.21
CA THR A 91 -9.99 8.42 0.80
C THR A 91 -10.43 7.90 2.16
N GLY A 92 -10.67 6.59 2.28
CA GLY A 92 -10.97 5.95 3.55
C GLY A 92 -9.86 6.14 4.59
N TYR A 93 -8.61 5.91 4.20
CA TYR A 93 -7.44 6.12 5.05
C TYR A 93 -7.36 7.58 5.54
N THR A 94 -7.49 8.53 4.63
CA THR A 94 -7.45 9.96 4.94
C THR A 94 -8.59 10.35 5.88
N LEU A 95 -9.80 9.80 5.66
CA LEU A 95 -10.95 10.04 6.52
C LEU A 95 -10.74 9.49 7.93
N ALA A 96 -10.15 8.29 8.06
CA ALA A 96 -9.81 7.71 9.35
C ALA A 96 -8.77 8.56 10.10
N VAL A 97 -7.68 8.95 9.43
CA VAL A 97 -6.61 9.77 10.02
C VAL A 97 -7.13 11.15 10.43
N ASN A 98 -7.91 11.82 9.58
CA ASN A 98 -8.38 13.17 9.86
C ASN A 98 -9.38 13.23 11.03
N ASN A 99 -10.17 12.18 11.23
CA ASN A 99 -11.22 12.16 12.25
C ASN A 99 -10.84 11.45 13.55
N MET A 100 -9.85 10.53 13.51
CA MET A 100 -9.46 9.72 14.67
C MET A 100 -7.94 9.58 14.83
N GLY A 101 -7.13 10.31 14.06
CA GLY A 101 -5.67 10.34 14.20
C GLY A 101 -4.92 9.24 13.45
N SER A 102 -3.60 9.41 13.34
CA SER A 102 -2.70 8.54 12.57
C SER A 102 -2.64 7.10 13.09
N ALA A 103 -2.77 6.90 14.41
CA ALA A 103 -2.82 5.57 15.02
C ALA A 103 -3.98 4.72 14.46
N ILE A 104 -5.17 5.32 14.29
CA ILE A 104 -6.34 4.65 13.70
C ILE A 104 -6.17 4.48 12.19
N GLY A 105 -5.48 5.40 11.52
CA GLY A 105 -5.03 5.21 10.14
C GLY A 105 -4.20 3.93 9.98
N ALA A 106 -3.20 3.72 10.84
CA ALA A 106 -2.37 2.51 10.83
C ALA A 106 -3.16 1.23 11.15
N VAL A 107 -4.18 1.30 12.01
CA VAL A 107 -5.10 0.18 12.23
C VAL A 107 -5.91 -0.13 10.96
N SER A 108 -6.34 0.89 10.23
CA SER A 108 -7.08 0.72 8.97
C SER A 108 -6.26 -0.07 7.95
N THR A 109 -4.96 0.24 7.85
CA THR A 109 -4.03 -0.48 6.97
C THR A 109 -3.68 -1.88 7.52
N ALA A 110 -3.61 -2.05 8.84
CA ALA A 110 -3.33 -3.36 9.43
C ALA A 110 -4.44 -4.39 9.18
N ILE A 111 -5.70 -3.97 9.03
CA ILE A 111 -6.83 -4.90 8.94
C ILE A 111 -7.03 -5.44 7.51
N PHE A 112 -6.57 -4.73 6.47
CA PHE A 112 -6.82 -5.15 5.08
C PHE A 112 -6.32 -6.57 4.75
N PRO A 113 -5.16 -7.07 5.25
CA PRO A 113 -4.70 -8.43 4.99
C PRO A 113 -5.67 -9.49 5.51
N ALA A 114 -6.32 -9.25 6.65
CA ALA A 114 -7.32 -10.18 7.19
C ALA A 114 -8.56 -10.21 6.30
N ILE A 115 -9.10 -9.04 5.94
CA ILE A 115 -10.25 -8.95 5.03
C ILE A 115 -9.92 -9.56 3.68
N GLY A 116 -8.80 -9.17 3.08
CA GLY A 116 -8.31 -9.69 1.81
C GLY A 116 -8.08 -11.19 1.84
N SER A 117 -7.56 -11.75 2.95
CA SER A 117 -7.40 -13.20 3.11
C SER A 117 -8.75 -13.92 3.15
N VAL A 118 -9.76 -13.36 3.81
CA VAL A 118 -11.12 -13.94 3.84
C VAL A 118 -11.72 -13.91 2.43
N LEU A 119 -11.61 -12.78 1.75
CA LEU A 119 -12.08 -12.61 0.37
C LEU A 119 -11.32 -13.54 -0.60
N ALA A 120 -10.02 -13.75 -0.42
CA ALA A 120 -9.22 -14.67 -1.21
C ALA A 120 -9.66 -16.13 -1.00
N CYS A 121 -9.92 -16.53 0.25
CA CYS A 121 -10.45 -17.85 0.56
C CYS A 121 -11.82 -18.08 -0.11
N TYR A 122 -12.69 -17.07 -0.13
CA TYR A 122 -14.02 -17.17 -0.71
C TYR A 122 -14.03 -17.11 -2.24
N PHE A 123 -13.42 -16.09 -2.85
CA PHE A 123 -13.48 -15.82 -4.29
C PHE A 123 -12.41 -16.56 -5.11
N LEU A 124 -11.21 -16.71 -4.55
CA LEU A 124 -10.10 -17.41 -5.23
C LEU A 124 -10.00 -18.88 -4.83
N LYS A 125 -10.82 -19.31 -3.85
CA LYS A 125 -10.81 -20.67 -3.28
C LYS A 125 -9.44 -21.05 -2.70
N GLU A 126 -8.69 -20.06 -2.21
CA GLU A 126 -7.42 -20.30 -1.52
C GLU A 126 -7.66 -21.05 -0.21
N LYS A 127 -6.82 -22.07 0.07
CA LYS A 127 -6.89 -22.83 1.32
C LYS A 127 -5.95 -22.22 2.36
N MET A 128 -6.53 -21.66 3.41
CA MET A 128 -5.78 -21.12 4.55
C MET A 128 -5.98 -22.01 5.78
N GLN A 129 -4.88 -22.58 6.28
CA GLN A 129 -4.89 -23.43 7.47
C GLN A 129 -5.19 -22.59 8.72
N TRP A 130 -5.87 -23.17 9.71
CA TRP A 130 -6.30 -22.48 10.94
C TRP A 130 -5.17 -21.76 11.67
N TYR A 131 -3.98 -22.36 11.76
CA TYR A 131 -2.83 -21.76 12.45
C TYR A 131 -2.29 -20.51 11.73
N ARG A 132 -2.48 -20.39 10.41
CA ARG A 132 -2.06 -19.18 9.66
C ARG A 132 -2.93 -17.99 10.01
N TRP A 133 -4.21 -18.22 10.32
CA TRP A 133 -5.09 -17.17 10.83
C TRP A 133 -4.63 -16.66 12.18
N ILE A 134 -4.17 -17.56 13.06
CA ILE A 134 -3.63 -17.18 14.37
C ILE A 134 -2.38 -16.32 14.20
N PHE A 135 -1.43 -16.74 13.35
CA PHE A 135 -0.23 -15.94 13.09
C PHE A 135 -0.55 -14.61 12.39
N LEU A 136 -1.53 -14.57 11.49
CA LEU A 136 -1.98 -13.33 10.88
C LEU A 136 -2.52 -12.37 11.94
N ILE A 137 -3.43 -12.84 12.81
CA ILE A 137 -4.01 -12.03 13.89
C ILE A 137 -2.90 -11.55 14.85
N ALA A 138 -1.95 -12.43 15.22
CA ALA A 138 -0.80 -12.05 16.04
C ALA A 138 -0.01 -10.90 15.39
N THR A 139 0.33 -11.03 14.11
CA THR A 139 1.00 -9.97 13.32
C THR A 139 0.25 -8.63 13.39
N LEU A 140 -1.09 -8.67 13.30
CA LEU A 140 -1.90 -7.45 13.40
C LEU A 140 -1.85 -6.81 14.79
N LEU A 141 -1.77 -7.62 15.85
CA LEU A 141 -1.59 -7.13 17.23
C LEU A 141 -0.19 -6.51 17.40
N GLY A 142 0.84 -7.10 16.80
CA GLY A 142 2.18 -6.50 16.75
C GLY A 142 2.18 -5.13 16.06
N ILE A 143 1.51 -5.01 14.90
CA ILE A 143 1.36 -3.73 14.18
C ILE A 143 0.60 -2.70 15.01
N TYR A 144 -0.48 -3.11 15.68
CA TYR A 144 -1.22 -2.24 16.60
C TYR A 144 -0.31 -1.72 17.71
N GLY A 145 0.49 -2.59 18.33
CA GLY A 145 1.45 -2.18 19.36
C GLY A 145 2.52 -1.21 18.85
N LEU A 146 3.02 -1.40 17.63
CA LEU A 146 3.96 -0.47 16.99
C LEU A 146 3.35 0.89 16.65
N SER A 147 2.04 0.92 16.38
CA SER A 147 1.32 2.11 15.93
C SER A 147 0.53 2.78 17.06
N TYR A 148 0.63 2.27 18.29
CA TYR A 148 -0.13 2.75 19.42
C TYR A 148 0.25 4.18 19.80
N SER A 149 -0.75 5.03 19.97
CA SER A 149 -0.62 6.38 20.52
C SER A 149 -1.60 6.55 21.68
N PRO A 150 -1.14 7.01 22.87
CA PRO A 150 -2.02 7.23 24.02
C PRO A 150 -2.97 8.42 23.81
N ASN A 151 -2.63 9.34 22.91
CA ASN A 151 -3.43 10.53 22.61
C ASN A 151 -4.12 10.32 21.26
N VAL A 152 -5.37 9.85 21.30
CA VAL A 152 -6.25 9.73 20.13
C VAL A 152 -7.27 10.87 20.21
N ASP A 153 -7.07 11.91 19.39
CA ASP A 153 -8.03 13.00 19.28
C ASP A 153 -9.16 12.58 18.33
N ILE A 154 -10.32 12.23 18.90
CA ILE A 154 -11.50 11.78 18.15
C ILE A 154 -12.38 12.99 17.85
N LYS A 155 -12.29 13.49 16.61
CA LYS A 155 -13.15 14.58 16.10
C LYS A 155 -14.52 14.06 15.69
N ASN A 156 -14.56 12.94 14.97
CA ASN A 156 -15.82 12.31 14.53
C ASN A 156 -15.65 10.79 14.39
N TRP A 157 -16.17 10.07 15.38
CA TRP A 157 -16.07 8.63 15.43
C TRP A 157 -16.73 7.92 14.22
N GLY A 158 -17.93 8.37 13.82
CA GLY A 158 -18.68 7.72 12.73
C GLY A 158 -17.98 7.82 11.38
N LEU A 159 -17.48 9.01 11.04
CA LEU A 159 -16.69 9.21 9.82
C LEU A 159 -15.35 8.48 9.87
N GLY A 160 -14.70 8.43 11.04
CA GLY A 160 -13.46 7.69 11.21
C GLY A 160 -13.64 6.19 10.97
N ILE A 161 -14.66 5.57 11.56
CA ILE A 161 -14.99 4.15 11.34
C ILE A 161 -15.37 3.87 9.89
N LEU A 162 -16.15 4.75 9.25
CA LEU A 162 -16.43 4.65 7.82
C LEU A 162 -15.13 4.64 7.01
N GLY A 163 -14.18 5.51 7.36
CA GLY A 163 -12.86 5.57 6.75
C GLY A 163 -12.06 4.26 6.90
N VAL A 164 -12.05 3.68 8.10
CA VAL A 164 -11.41 2.39 8.39
C VAL A 164 -11.98 1.28 7.50
N ILE A 165 -13.31 1.21 7.38
CA ILE A 165 -14.00 0.21 6.55
C ILE A 165 -13.66 0.42 5.07
N MET A 166 -13.75 1.65 4.58
CA MET A 166 -13.43 1.98 3.19
C MET A 166 -11.99 1.61 2.83
N CYS A 167 -11.03 1.93 3.71
CA CYS A 167 -9.62 1.62 3.54
C CYS A 167 -9.37 0.10 3.51
N SER A 168 -9.76 -0.59 4.58
CA SER A 168 -9.45 -2.01 4.77
C SER A 168 -10.18 -2.90 3.76
N VAL A 169 -11.45 -2.61 3.43
CA VAL A 169 -12.19 -3.34 2.40
C VAL A 169 -11.69 -2.97 1.01
N GLY A 170 -11.40 -1.69 0.74
CA GLY A 170 -10.91 -1.23 -0.56
C GLY A 170 -9.63 -1.95 -0.97
N TRP A 171 -8.61 -1.96 -0.10
CA TRP A 171 -7.34 -2.63 -0.38
C TRP A 171 -7.47 -4.16 -0.38
N GLY A 172 -8.29 -4.73 0.50
CA GLY A 172 -8.56 -6.17 0.50
C GLY A 172 -9.24 -6.66 -0.79
N VAL A 173 -10.26 -5.93 -1.26
CA VAL A 173 -10.96 -6.24 -2.53
C VAL A 173 -10.04 -6.04 -3.72
N GLU A 174 -9.28 -4.95 -3.75
CA GLU A 174 -8.30 -4.70 -4.80
C GLU A 174 -7.32 -5.87 -4.94
N ALA A 175 -6.71 -6.32 -3.83
CA ALA A 175 -5.75 -7.42 -3.84
C ALA A 175 -6.33 -8.70 -4.45
N VAL A 176 -7.59 -9.02 -4.13
CA VAL A 176 -8.29 -10.21 -4.65
C VAL A 176 -8.64 -10.08 -6.13
N ILE A 177 -9.10 -8.90 -6.58
CA ILE A 177 -9.39 -8.66 -8.00
C ILE A 177 -8.09 -8.74 -8.82
N LEU A 178 -6.99 -8.18 -8.32
CA LEU A 178 -5.68 -8.25 -8.96
C LEU A 178 -5.20 -9.69 -9.05
N ALA A 179 -5.23 -10.42 -7.94
CA ALA A 179 -4.88 -11.85 -7.92
C ALA A 179 -5.69 -12.66 -8.92
N LYS A 180 -7.00 -12.37 -9.06
CA LYS A 180 -7.84 -13.03 -10.08
C LYS A 180 -7.43 -12.64 -11.50
N SER A 181 -7.20 -11.35 -11.73
CA SER A 181 -6.91 -10.80 -13.05
C SER A 181 -5.58 -11.30 -13.61
N MET A 182 -4.59 -11.51 -12.73
CA MET A 182 -3.26 -11.99 -13.08
C MET A 182 -3.19 -13.49 -13.41
N GLN A 183 -4.28 -14.24 -13.21
CA GLN A 183 -4.37 -15.64 -13.68
C GLN A 183 -4.47 -15.76 -15.20
N SER A 184 -4.61 -14.64 -15.91
CA SER A 184 -4.74 -14.59 -17.37
C SER A 184 -3.41 -14.30 -18.05
N ASP A 185 -3.07 -15.07 -19.10
CA ASP A 185 -1.79 -14.97 -19.82
C ASP A 185 -1.45 -13.56 -20.35
N LEU A 186 -2.49 -12.79 -20.71
CA LEU A 186 -2.36 -11.42 -21.20
C LEU A 186 -2.05 -10.39 -20.11
N VAL A 187 -2.27 -10.71 -18.83
CA VAL A 187 -2.13 -9.80 -17.69
C VAL A 187 -1.06 -10.37 -16.76
N SER A 188 0.21 -10.18 -17.14
CA SER A 188 1.34 -10.50 -16.24
C SER A 188 1.49 -9.43 -15.15
N ASP A 189 2.26 -9.71 -14.10
CA ASP A 189 2.46 -8.84 -12.93
C ASP A 189 2.78 -7.39 -13.32
N ASP A 190 3.71 -7.23 -14.26
CA ASP A 190 4.18 -5.94 -14.76
C ASP A 190 3.17 -5.21 -15.65
N VAL A 191 2.34 -5.96 -16.37
CA VAL A 191 1.24 -5.39 -17.17
C VAL A 191 0.10 -4.96 -16.26
N ALA A 192 -0.24 -5.78 -15.25
CA ALA A 192 -1.23 -5.44 -14.25
C ALA A 192 -0.83 -4.17 -13.49
N LEU A 193 0.44 -4.07 -13.07
CA LEU A 193 0.89 -2.89 -12.34
C LEU A 193 0.87 -1.62 -13.18
N GLN A 194 1.29 -1.69 -14.46
CA GLN A 194 1.16 -0.56 -15.38
C GLN A 194 -0.28 -0.07 -15.47
N ILE A 195 -1.22 -0.99 -15.71
CA ILE A 195 -2.64 -0.64 -15.86
C ILE A 195 -3.16 -0.04 -14.55
N ARG A 196 -2.82 -0.63 -13.41
CA ARG A 196 -3.25 -0.16 -12.08
C ARG A 196 -2.76 1.26 -11.81
N GLN A 197 -1.47 1.52 -11.96
CA GLN A 197 -0.88 2.83 -11.67
C GLN A 197 -1.36 3.90 -12.66
N SER A 198 -1.45 3.57 -13.95
CA SER A 198 -2.00 4.50 -14.95
C SER A 198 -3.46 4.82 -14.69
N ALA A 199 -4.31 3.83 -14.36
CA ALA A 199 -5.71 4.07 -14.07
C ALA A 199 -5.90 4.94 -12.81
N SER A 200 -5.13 4.68 -11.76
CA SER A 200 -5.13 5.51 -10.54
C SER A 200 -4.69 6.94 -10.84
N ALA A 201 -3.52 7.13 -11.45
CA ALA A 201 -2.98 8.44 -11.80
C ALA A 201 -3.94 9.26 -12.68
N ILE A 202 -4.54 8.64 -13.70
CA ILE A 202 -5.52 9.28 -14.58
C ILE A 202 -6.76 9.71 -13.78
N PHE A 203 -7.29 8.83 -12.92
CA PHE A 203 -8.47 9.18 -12.12
C PHE A 203 -8.18 10.30 -11.12
N TYR A 204 -7.04 10.26 -10.45
CA TYR A 204 -6.62 11.34 -9.56
C TYR A 204 -6.49 12.67 -10.33
N GLY A 205 -5.80 12.66 -11.47
CA GLY A 205 -5.57 13.88 -12.26
C GLY A 205 -6.82 14.47 -12.91
N ILE A 206 -7.71 13.62 -13.44
CA ILE A 206 -8.89 14.06 -14.21
C ILE A 206 -10.12 14.25 -13.33
N VAL A 207 -10.27 13.47 -12.25
CA VAL A 207 -11.47 13.46 -11.41
C VAL A 207 -11.20 14.10 -10.05
N LEU A 208 -10.30 13.55 -9.24
CA LEU A 208 -10.15 13.98 -7.85
C LEU A 208 -9.52 15.37 -7.71
N LEU A 209 -8.39 15.64 -8.39
CA LEU A 209 -7.71 16.93 -8.26
C LEU A 209 -8.57 18.11 -8.75
N PRO A 210 -9.34 18.02 -9.85
CA PRO A 210 -10.28 19.08 -10.20
C PRO A 210 -11.40 19.27 -9.18
N LEU A 211 -12.01 18.18 -8.70
CA LEU A 211 -13.11 18.24 -7.73
C LEU A 211 -12.66 18.84 -6.38
N LEU A 212 -11.45 18.53 -5.95
CA LEU A 212 -10.90 18.99 -4.66
C LEU A 212 -10.15 20.33 -4.78
N GLY A 213 -9.92 20.83 -6.00
CA GLY A 213 -9.09 22.02 -6.25
C GLY A 213 -7.59 21.79 -6.05
N GLY A 214 -7.13 20.54 -6.12
CA GLY A 214 -5.74 20.12 -5.87
C GLY A 214 -4.73 20.59 -6.92
N TRP A 215 -5.16 20.88 -8.15
CA TRP A 215 -4.26 21.31 -9.23
C TRP A 215 -3.48 22.59 -8.93
N LYS A 216 -4.04 23.51 -8.14
CA LYS A 216 -3.32 24.72 -7.70
C LYS A 216 -2.11 24.36 -6.85
N LEU A 217 -2.29 23.46 -5.88
CA LEU A 217 -1.20 22.98 -5.03
C LEU A 217 -0.19 22.19 -5.88
N THR A 218 -0.65 21.26 -6.71
CA THR A 218 0.22 20.49 -7.62
C THR A 218 1.09 21.40 -8.48
N GLY A 219 0.50 22.40 -9.16
CA GLY A 219 1.24 23.34 -9.99
C GLY A 219 2.22 24.19 -9.19
N SER A 220 1.84 24.60 -7.97
CA SER A 220 2.70 25.40 -7.10
C SER A 220 4.00 24.69 -6.72
N LEU A 221 4.01 23.36 -6.61
CA LEU A 221 5.23 22.58 -6.33
C LEU A 221 6.28 22.76 -7.42
N PHE A 222 5.85 22.87 -8.68
CA PHE A 222 6.73 23.07 -9.81
C PHE A 222 7.13 24.55 -9.96
N THR A 223 6.20 25.49 -9.83
CA THR A 223 6.50 26.93 -9.99
C THR A 223 7.39 27.45 -8.86
N ASN A 224 7.24 26.90 -7.65
CA ASN A 224 8.04 27.29 -6.49
C ASN A 224 9.35 26.49 -6.37
N HIS A 225 9.67 25.65 -7.36
CA HIS A 225 10.91 24.87 -7.41
C HIS A 225 11.11 23.97 -6.18
N GLU A 226 10.03 23.34 -5.70
CA GLU A 226 10.05 22.41 -4.55
C GLU A 226 10.63 21.04 -4.96
N PHE A 227 11.78 21.05 -5.64
CA PHE A 227 12.41 19.87 -6.25
C PHE A 227 12.81 18.81 -5.22
N HIS A 228 13.13 19.22 -4.00
CA HIS A 228 13.38 18.28 -2.91
C HIS A 228 12.12 17.46 -2.59
N CYS A 229 10.98 18.14 -2.42
CA CYS A 229 9.70 17.48 -2.17
C CYS A 229 9.29 16.58 -3.34
N LEU A 230 9.38 17.08 -4.57
CA LEU A 230 9.07 16.32 -5.78
C LEU A 230 9.99 15.10 -5.93
N GLY A 231 11.28 15.25 -5.63
CA GLY A 231 12.26 14.16 -5.64
C GLY A 231 11.95 13.08 -4.61
N LEU A 232 11.52 13.45 -3.41
CA LEU A 232 11.09 12.50 -2.38
C LEU A 232 9.82 11.72 -2.82
N ILE A 233 8.84 12.40 -3.42
CA ILE A 233 7.64 11.73 -3.97
C ILE A 233 8.02 10.79 -5.12
N ALA A 234 8.93 11.19 -6.01
CA ALA A 234 9.40 10.36 -7.10
C ALA A 234 10.14 9.12 -6.59
N LEU A 235 11.00 9.27 -5.57
CA LEU A 235 11.66 8.14 -4.90
C LEU A 235 10.67 7.21 -4.21
N ALA A 236 9.67 7.77 -3.51
CA ALA A 236 8.58 6.98 -2.95
C ALA A 236 7.86 6.17 -4.05
N GLY A 237 7.51 6.81 -5.17
CA GLY A 237 6.91 6.16 -6.34
C GLY A 237 7.78 5.06 -6.94
N LEU A 238 9.11 5.22 -6.93
CA LEU A 238 10.03 4.19 -7.38
C LEU A 238 10.01 2.97 -6.45
N PHE A 239 10.11 3.19 -5.13
CA PHE A 239 10.06 2.12 -4.15
C PHE A 239 8.69 1.42 -4.11
N ALA A 240 7.58 2.15 -4.26
CA ALA A 240 6.26 1.57 -4.48
C ALA A 240 6.23 0.68 -5.72
N THR A 241 6.81 1.15 -6.83
CA THR A 241 6.83 0.37 -8.08
C THR A 241 7.56 -0.96 -7.88
N ILE A 242 8.72 -0.92 -7.23
CA ILE A 242 9.49 -2.13 -6.90
C ILE A 242 8.67 -3.03 -5.98
N SER A 243 8.09 -2.46 -4.91
CA SER A 243 7.28 -3.19 -3.94
C SER A 243 6.11 -3.90 -4.60
N TYR A 244 5.28 -3.18 -5.35
CA TYR A 244 4.13 -3.74 -6.04
C TYR A 244 4.51 -4.83 -7.04
N LEU A 245 5.62 -4.68 -7.78
CA LEU A 245 6.09 -5.75 -8.69
C LEU A 245 6.39 -7.04 -7.93
N PHE A 246 7.16 -6.94 -6.85
CA PHE A 246 7.51 -8.10 -6.03
C PHE A 246 6.29 -8.67 -5.29
N TYR A 247 5.37 -7.80 -4.87
CA TYR A 247 4.11 -8.19 -4.25
C TYR A 247 3.23 -8.98 -5.22
N TYR A 248 3.09 -8.52 -6.47
CA TYR A 248 2.30 -9.22 -7.49
C TYR A 248 2.93 -10.56 -7.87
N ILE A 249 4.26 -10.59 -8.01
CA ILE A 249 5.00 -11.85 -8.19
C ILE A 249 4.78 -12.79 -6.99
N ALA A 250 4.73 -12.27 -5.76
CA ALA A 250 4.42 -13.06 -4.58
C ALA A 250 2.99 -13.60 -4.62
N ILE A 251 1.99 -12.78 -4.95
CA ILE A 251 0.60 -13.21 -5.14
C ILE A 251 0.53 -14.39 -6.12
N ASN A 252 1.19 -14.27 -7.28
CA ASN A 252 1.19 -15.32 -8.29
C ASN A 252 1.91 -16.60 -7.84
N LYS A 253 2.96 -16.50 -7.03
CA LYS A 253 3.75 -17.66 -6.57
C LYS A 253 3.14 -18.38 -5.36
N ILE A 254 2.66 -17.63 -4.38
CA ILE A 254 2.25 -18.18 -3.08
C ILE A 254 0.79 -17.92 -2.74
N GLY A 255 0.03 -17.20 -3.56
CA GLY A 255 -1.37 -16.84 -3.30
C GLY A 255 -1.50 -15.50 -2.60
N ALA A 256 -2.66 -14.88 -2.77
CA ALA A 256 -2.97 -13.53 -2.29
C ALA A 256 -2.92 -13.45 -0.76
N ALA A 257 -3.53 -14.41 -0.05
CA ALA A 257 -3.58 -14.40 1.42
C ALA A 257 -2.17 -14.43 2.05
N LYS A 258 -1.30 -15.29 1.53
CA LYS A 258 0.09 -15.41 2.01
C LYS A 258 0.94 -14.20 1.62
N ALA A 259 0.74 -13.65 0.43
CA ALA A 259 1.44 -12.45 -0.01
C ALA A 259 1.09 -11.25 0.88
N MET A 260 -0.20 -11.02 1.17
CA MET A 260 -0.67 -9.95 2.07
C MET A 260 -0.06 -10.04 3.46
N ALA A 261 0.08 -11.26 4.00
CA ALA A 261 0.70 -11.48 5.30
C ALA A 261 2.22 -11.16 5.34
N LEU A 262 2.93 -11.34 4.22
CA LEU A 262 4.34 -10.92 4.12
C LEU A 262 4.47 -9.42 3.88
N ASP A 263 3.58 -8.85 3.08
CA ASP A 263 3.61 -7.44 2.71
C ASP A 263 3.47 -6.52 3.92
N ILE A 264 2.53 -6.85 4.83
CA ILE A 264 2.28 -6.07 6.05
C ILE A 264 3.49 -6.03 7.01
N SER A 265 4.51 -6.87 6.82
CA SER A 265 5.78 -6.78 7.57
C SER A 265 6.52 -5.46 7.34
N TYR A 266 6.13 -4.68 6.31
CA TYR A 266 6.66 -3.34 6.07
C TYR A 266 6.62 -2.46 7.31
N VAL A 267 5.61 -2.60 8.18
CA VAL A 267 5.48 -1.77 9.38
C VAL A 267 6.68 -1.96 10.31
N ALA A 268 7.10 -3.21 10.51
CA ALA A 268 8.28 -3.54 11.31
C ALA A 268 9.57 -3.08 10.62
N TRP A 269 9.66 -3.21 9.29
CA TRP A 269 10.79 -2.67 8.53
C TRP A 269 10.87 -1.15 8.62
N ALA A 270 9.75 -0.43 8.52
CA ALA A 270 9.70 1.02 8.61
C ALA A 270 10.14 1.47 10.02
N PHE A 271 9.69 0.77 11.06
CA PHE A 271 10.16 1.00 12.43
C PHE A 271 11.68 0.78 12.56
N LEU A 272 12.20 -0.34 12.08
CA LEU A 272 13.65 -0.64 12.12
C LEU A 272 14.48 0.41 11.38
N ILE A 273 14.09 0.76 10.15
CA ILE A 273 14.78 1.79 9.36
C ILE A 273 14.72 3.13 10.08
N THR A 274 13.57 3.51 10.66
CA THR A 274 13.44 4.74 11.45
C THR A 274 14.39 4.78 12.64
N VAL A 275 14.49 3.68 13.40
CA VAL A 275 15.38 3.61 14.56
C VAL A 275 16.85 3.65 14.14
N VAL A 276 17.24 2.80 13.18
CA VAL A 276 18.65 2.57 12.83
C VAL A 276 19.20 3.67 11.94
N VAL A 277 18.47 4.05 10.89
CA VAL A 277 18.97 5.01 9.88
C VAL A 277 18.75 6.44 10.35
N PHE A 278 17.61 6.74 10.99
CA PHE A 278 17.29 8.09 11.46
C PHE A 278 17.67 8.33 12.94
N ASN A 279 18.39 7.39 13.56
CA ASN A 279 18.90 7.47 14.94
C ASN A 279 17.80 7.78 15.98
N LYS A 280 16.57 7.31 15.75
CA LYS A 280 15.43 7.50 16.66
C LYS A 280 15.39 6.43 17.76
N TYR A 281 16.52 6.24 18.46
CA TYR A 281 16.66 5.23 19.51
C TYR A 281 15.70 5.44 20.69
N ASN A 282 15.20 6.66 20.88
CA ASN A 282 14.18 6.96 21.88
C ASN A 282 12.84 6.24 21.66
N LEU A 283 12.60 5.73 20.44
CA LEU A 283 11.43 4.91 20.13
C LEU A 283 11.58 3.46 20.62
N LEU A 284 12.81 3.01 20.93
CA LEU A 284 13.05 1.66 21.42
C LEU A 284 12.62 1.52 22.88
N ASN A 285 11.66 0.64 23.10
CA ASN A 285 11.32 0.11 24.41
C ASN A 285 10.97 -1.38 24.30
N THR A 286 10.76 -2.04 25.45
CA THR A 286 10.44 -3.47 25.48
C THR A 286 9.22 -3.82 24.62
N LEU A 287 8.17 -3.00 24.66
CA LEU A 287 6.96 -3.23 23.86
C LEU A 287 7.25 -3.16 22.36
N THR A 288 7.91 -2.10 21.88
CA THR A 288 8.20 -1.94 20.45
C THR A 288 9.14 -3.02 19.92
N ILE A 289 10.09 -3.49 20.74
CA ILE A 289 10.96 -4.62 20.38
C ILE A 289 10.14 -5.91 20.25
N LEU A 290 9.30 -6.22 21.24
CA LEU A 290 8.46 -7.42 21.21
C LEU A 290 7.48 -7.39 20.02
N CYS A 291 6.84 -6.25 19.77
CA CYS A 291 5.94 -6.08 18.63
C CYS A 291 6.67 -6.19 17.28
N THR A 292 7.90 -5.65 17.17
CA THR A 292 8.72 -5.80 15.96
C THR A 292 9.05 -7.27 15.69
N LEU A 293 9.49 -8.00 16.73
CA LEU A 293 9.80 -9.43 16.62
C LEU A 293 8.56 -10.25 16.27
N ASP A 294 7.43 -9.94 16.91
CA ASP A 294 6.14 -10.57 16.61
C ASP A 294 5.76 -10.39 15.14
N VAL A 295 5.80 -9.17 14.61
CA VAL A 295 5.46 -8.91 13.20
C VAL A 295 6.34 -9.71 12.24
N PHE A 296 7.65 -9.80 12.48
CA PHE A 296 8.53 -10.60 11.62
C PHE A 296 8.26 -12.10 11.75
N ILE A 297 8.20 -12.61 12.97
CA ILE A 297 8.04 -14.05 13.21
C ILE A 297 6.65 -14.49 12.73
N CYS A 298 5.59 -13.88 13.26
CA CYS A 298 4.23 -14.24 12.93
C CYS A 298 3.89 -13.95 11.47
N GLY A 299 4.39 -12.86 10.87
CA GLY A 299 4.18 -12.56 9.45
C GLY A 299 4.77 -13.65 8.54
N ILE A 300 6.01 -14.09 8.82
CA ILE A 300 6.65 -15.18 8.09
C ILE A 300 5.91 -16.51 8.32
N LEU A 301 5.54 -16.84 9.55
CA LEU A 301 4.84 -18.08 9.88
C LEU A 301 3.43 -18.12 9.26
N ALA A 302 2.73 -16.98 9.16
CA ALA A 302 1.44 -16.86 8.49
C ALA A 302 1.54 -17.18 6.99
N ALA A 303 2.66 -16.84 6.36
CA ALA A 303 2.89 -17.10 4.94
C ALA A 303 3.53 -18.48 4.65
N THR A 304 4.04 -19.16 5.67
CA THR A 304 4.78 -20.42 5.53
C THR A 304 3.87 -21.63 5.37
N ASP A 305 4.30 -22.56 4.50
CA ASP A 305 3.69 -23.87 4.41
C ASP A 305 4.41 -24.93 5.26
N PHE A 306 3.93 -25.13 6.48
CA PHE A 306 4.49 -26.15 7.36
C PHE A 306 4.30 -27.57 6.85
N SER A 307 3.36 -27.82 5.92
CA SER A 307 3.26 -29.13 5.26
C SER A 307 4.46 -29.41 4.35
N SER A 308 5.04 -28.38 3.73
CA SER A 308 6.30 -28.51 2.98
C SER A 308 7.56 -28.63 3.85
N LEU A 309 7.49 -28.18 5.11
CA LEU A 309 8.58 -28.30 6.09
C LEU A 309 8.58 -29.67 6.78
N ARG A 310 7.40 -30.28 6.95
CA ARG A 310 7.24 -31.65 7.46
C ARG A 310 7.40 -32.70 6.37
N GLY A 311 8.35 -32.51 5.46
CA GLY A 311 8.73 -33.53 4.47
C GLY A 311 9.40 -34.76 5.11
N LYS A 312 8.62 -35.52 5.88
CA LYS A 312 8.53 -36.97 5.93
C LYS A 312 7.04 -37.33 6.05
#